data_AF-A0A7C8YMB8-F1
#
_entry.id   AF-A0A7C8YMB8-F1
#
_cell.length_a   1.000
_cell.length_b   1.000
_cell.length_c   1.000
_cell.angle_alpha   90.00
_cell.angle_beta   90.00
_cell.angle_gamma   90.00
#
_symmetry.space_group_name_H-M   'P 1'
#
loop_
_entity.id
_entity.type
_entity.pdbx_description
1 polymer ?
#
loop_
_entity_poly.entity_id
_entity_poly.type
_entity_poly.pdbx_seq_one_letter_code
_entity_poly.pdbx_strand_id
1 'polypeptide(L)'
;AAKEVIAQSGDLETNSSAHDSVVSEIKAQAEQAREEKLKAMDLRPKKRRSDALRTEPIFVDEKGQVYWRLKCFSDSDLLLQDIGDPPYRPVSNEKWFSYDAEEKKVVENHISSRRIKRRRLAKLNDPLRMKNSNSDVEADSSSNDDFPPTVNNN
;
A
#
# COMPACT_ATOMS: atom_id res chain seq x y z
N ALA A 1 58.41 -28.08 49.04
CA ALA A 1 58.36 -29.07 47.94
C ALA A 1 57.41 -28.53 46.88
N ALA A 2 57.92 -28.20 45.69
CA ALA A 2 57.12 -27.80 44.54
C ALA A 2 56.64 -29.06 43.81
N LYS A 3 55.38 -29.09 43.36
CA LYS A 3 54.84 -30.16 42.52
C LYS A 3 54.11 -29.52 41.34
N GLU A 4 54.82 -29.48 40.23
CA GLU A 4 54.36 -29.11 38.90
C GLU A 4 53.61 -30.30 38.30
N VAL A 5 52.39 -30.06 37.80
CA VAL A 5 51.61 -31.05 37.03
C VAL A 5 51.43 -30.45 35.65
N ILE A 6 52.28 -30.90 34.73
CA ILE A 6 52.17 -30.64 33.29
C ILE A 6 51.39 -31.78 32.64
N ALA A 7 50.58 -31.38 31.65
CA ALA A 7 50.07 -32.15 30.51
C ALA A 7 48.88 -33.10 30.73
N GLN A 8 47.71 -32.60 30.35
CA GLN A 8 46.74 -33.38 29.57
C GLN A 8 46.19 -32.48 28.46
N SER A 9 46.94 -32.43 27.36
CA SER A 9 46.49 -31.88 26.07
C SER A 9 46.78 -32.92 24.98
N GLY A 10 46.04 -34.01 25.05
CA GLY A 10 45.76 -34.98 23.97
C GLY A 10 44.36 -35.49 24.30
N ASP A 11 43.33 -35.32 23.49
CA ASP A 11 43.30 -35.39 22.05
C ASP A 11 42.42 -34.28 21.46
N LEU A 12 43.03 -33.39 20.68
CA LEU A 12 42.31 -32.68 19.63
C LEU A 12 43.09 -32.90 18.33
N GLU A 13 43.30 -34.16 17.97
CA GLU A 13 43.54 -34.49 16.57
C GLU A 13 42.22 -34.26 15.85
N THR A 14 42.01 -33.04 15.38
CA THR A 14 40.94 -32.73 14.45
C THR A 14 41.30 -33.40 13.13
N ASN A 15 40.83 -34.62 12.95
CA ASN A 15 40.92 -35.37 11.71
C ASN A 15 40.21 -34.56 10.62
N SER A 16 40.93 -33.63 9.96
CA SER A 16 40.34 -32.68 9.00
C SER A 16 39.48 -33.39 7.96
N SER A 17 39.93 -34.58 7.52
CA SER A 17 39.18 -35.44 6.60
C SER A 17 37.86 -35.98 7.16
N ALA A 18 37.77 -36.27 8.46
CA ALA A 18 36.52 -36.70 9.09
C ALA A 18 35.55 -35.54 9.25
N HIS A 19 36.06 -34.35 9.60
CA HIS A 19 35.27 -33.13 9.64
C HIS A 19 34.71 -32.78 8.25
N ASP A 20 35.53 -32.89 7.20
CA ASP A 20 35.11 -32.62 5.82
C ASP A 20 34.07 -33.64 5.32
N SER A 21 34.17 -34.90 5.76
CA SER A 21 33.16 -35.92 5.46
C SER A 21 31.81 -35.59 6.08
N VAL A 22 31.79 -35.19 7.36
CA VAL A 22 30.56 -34.81 8.07
C VAL A 22 29.93 -33.57 7.45
N VAL A 23 30.74 -32.56 7.11
CA VAL A 23 30.25 -31.35 6.44
C VAL A 23 29.66 -31.67 5.06
N SER A 24 30.26 -32.59 4.32
CA SER A 24 29.76 -33.02 3.01
C SER A 24 28.41 -33.74 3.13
N GLU A 25 28.25 -34.59 4.14
CA GLU A 25 26.99 -35.28 4.42
C GLU A 25 25.87 -34.31 4.81
N ILE A 26 26.15 -33.33 5.69
CA ILE A 26 25.17 -32.30 6.08
C ILE A 26 24.72 -31.49 4.87
N LYS A 27 25.64 -31.12 3.97
CA LYS A 27 25.31 -30.38 2.74
C LYS A 27 24.42 -31.21 1.82
N ALA A 28 24.72 -32.50 1.65
CA ALA A 28 23.91 -33.40 0.84
C ALA A 28 22.48 -33.54 1.40
N GLN A 29 22.35 -33.73 2.71
CA GLN A 29 21.04 -33.81 3.39
C GLN A 29 20.26 -32.50 3.29
N ALA A 30 20.94 -31.35 3.41
CA ALA A 30 20.32 -30.03 3.28
C ALA A 30 19.77 -29.78 1.86
N GLU A 31 20.51 -30.17 0.82
CA GLU A 31 20.03 -30.05 -0.55
C GLU A 31 18.88 -31.03 -0.83
N GLN A 32 18.95 -32.26 -0.32
CA GLN A 32 17.85 -33.22 -0.43
C GLN A 32 16.58 -32.70 0.24
N ALA A 33 16.65 -32.20 1.48
CA ALA A 33 15.51 -31.64 2.19
C ALA A 33 14.92 -30.42 1.47
N ARG A 34 15.78 -29.61 0.84
CA ARG A 34 15.35 -28.46 0.01
C ARG A 34 14.63 -28.92 -1.24
N GLU A 35 15.14 -29.94 -1.93
CA GLU A 35 14.51 -30.49 -3.14
C GLU A 35 13.16 -31.16 -2.80
N GLU A 36 13.10 -31.95 -1.74
CA GLU A 36 11.86 -32.58 -1.26
C GLU A 36 10.81 -31.53 -0.86
N LYS A 37 11.23 -30.45 -0.18
CA LYS A 37 10.37 -29.33 0.16
C LYS A 37 9.82 -28.66 -1.10
N LEU A 38 10.64 -28.43 -2.12
CA LEU A 38 10.19 -27.82 -3.39
C LEU A 38 9.20 -28.74 -4.12
N LYS A 39 9.50 -30.05 -4.21
CA LYS A 39 8.57 -31.04 -4.76
C LYS A 39 7.25 -31.08 -4.00
N ALA A 40 7.29 -31.03 -2.67
CA ALA A 40 6.08 -30.99 -1.84
C ALA A 40 5.28 -29.68 -2.01
N MET A 41 5.97 -28.55 -2.24
CA MET A 41 5.33 -27.27 -2.53
C MET A 41 4.65 -27.26 -3.90
N ASP A 42 5.26 -27.87 -4.91
CA ASP A 42 4.70 -28.00 -6.26
C ASP A 42 3.51 -28.95 -6.31
N LEU A 43 3.52 -30.02 -5.53
CA LEU A 43 2.40 -30.95 -5.39
C LEU A 43 1.25 -30.40 -4.55
N ARG A 44 1.46 -29.28 -3.83
CA ARG A 44 0.41 -28.68 -3.03
C ARG A 44 -0.64 -28.07 -3.96
N PRO A 45 -1.94 -28.38 -3.81
CA PRO A 45 -2.97 -27.71 -4.58
C PRO A 45 -2.83 -26.21 -4.38
N LYS A 46 -2.83 -25.43 -5.48
CA LYS A 46 -2.81 -23.97 -5.44
C LYS A 46 -3.89 -23.53 -4.45
N LYS A 47 -3.48 -23.15 -3.25
CA LYS A 47 -4.38 -22.75 -2.18
C LYS A 47 -5.18 -21.60 -2.78
N ARG A 48 -6.45 -21.83 -3.13
CA ARG A 48 -7.35 -20.71 -3.43
C ARG A 48 -7.25 -19.86 -2.18
N ARG A 49 -6.70 -18.65 -2.33
CA ARG A 49 -6.49 -17.73 -1.21
C ARG A 49 -7.85 -17.68 -0.51
N SER A 50 -7.94 -18.28 0.66
CA SER A 50 -9.10 -18.11 1.51
C SER A 50 -9.20 -16.61 1.67
N ASP A 51 -10.29 -16.03 1.19
CA ASP A 51 -10.56 -14.58 1.13
C ASP A 51 -10.53 -13.92 2.54
N ALA A 52 -10.33 -14.74 3.57
CA ALA A 52 -10.33 -14.45 4.99
C ALA A 52 -9.16 -13.58 5.49
N LEU A 53 -8.15 -13.23 4.67
CA LEU A 53 -6.92 -12.58 5.18
C LEU A 53 -6.55 -11.24 4.55
N ARG A 54 -7.43 -10.57 3.80
CA ARG A 54 -7.17 -9.17 3.39
C ARG A 54 -8.48 -8.47 3.03
N THR A 55 -9.21 -8.02 4.04
CA THR A 55 -10.13 -6.90 3.81
C THR A 55 -9.25 -5.71 3.44
N GLU A 56 -9.29 -5.26 2.20
CA GLU A 56 -8.60 -4.04 1.78
C GLU A 56 -9.46 -2.81 2.13
N PRO A 57 -8.85 -1.68 2.52
CA PRO A 57 -9.61 -0.47 2.74
C PRO A 57 -10.23 -0.02 1.41
N ILE A 58 -11.50 0.34 1.45
CA ILE A 58 -12.17 0.86 0.26
C ILE A 58 -11.72 2.29 -0.01
N PHE A 59 -11.39 3.06 1.03
CA PHE A 59 -10.98 4.46 0.89
C PHE A 59 -10.13 4.88 2.08
N VAL A 60 -9.04 5.59 1.81
CA VAL A 60 -8.21 6.24 2.82
C VAL A 60 -8.33 7.74 2.61
N ASP A 61 -8.73 8.45 3.65
CA ASP A 61 -8.79 9.90 3.65
C ASP A 61 -7.44 10.52 4.02
N GLU A 62 -7.27 11.79 3.67
CA GLU A 62 -6.08 12.58 4.01
C GLU A 62 -5.95 12.83 5.52
N LYS A 63 -7.06 12.71 6.25
CA LYS A 63 -7.16 12.96 7.70
C LYS A 63 -6.90 11.73 8.59
N GLY A 64 -6.24 10.70 8.05
CA GLY A 64 -6.01 9.44 8.79
C GLY A 64 -7.26 8.60 9.02
N GLN A 65 -8.34 8.85 8.27
CA GLN A 65 -9.57 8.07 8.31
C GLN A 65 -9.52 6.96 7.26
N VAL A 66 -9.78 5.72 7.66
CA VAL A 66 -9.74 4.56 6.78
C VAL A 66 -11.10 3.87 6.79
N TYR A 67 -11.69 3.73 5.61
CA TYR A 67 -12.97 3.08 5.42
C TYR A 67 -12.76 1.64 4.95
N TRP A 68 -13.42 0.71 5.62
CA TRP A 68 -13.34 -0.73 5.38
C TRP A 68 -14.70 -1.27 4.99
N ARG A 69 -14.73 -2.22 4.04
CA ARG A 69 -15.94 -2.98 3.72
C ARG A 69 -15.70 -4.45 4.02
N LEU A 70 -16.36 -4.94 5.05
CA LEU A 70 -16.34 -6.33 5.45
C LEU A 70 -17.14 -7.18 4.47
N LYS A 71 -16.69 -8.40 4.21
CA LYS A 71 -17.48 -9.42 3.51
C LYS A 71 -18.24 -10.23 4.55
N CYS A 72 -19.25 -9.65 5.20
CA CYS A 72 -20.16 -10.38 6.08
C CYS A 72 -21.62 -10.21 5.62
N PHE A 73 -22.51 -11.09 6.07
CA PHE A 73 -23.91 -11.14 5.66
C PHE A 73 -24.83 -10.16 6.43
N SER A 74 -24.28 -9.14 7.08
CA SER A 74 -25.06 -8.19 7.89
C SER A 74 -25.13 -6.80 7.26
N ASP A 75 -26.13 -6.03 7.65
CA ASP A 75 -26.38 -4.67 7.13
C ASP A 75 -25.28 -3.65 7.52
N SER A 76 -24.46 -3.95 8.53
CA SER A 76 -23.32 -3.15 8.98
C SER A 76 -21.97 -3.69 8.48
N ASP A 77 -21.84 -3.80 7.15
CA ASP A 77 -20.60 -4.24 6.49
C ASP A 77 -19.56 -3.11 6.34
N LEU A 78 -19.87 -1.88 6.76
CA LEU A 78 -19.02 -0.70 6.60
C LEU A 78 -18.45 -0.23 7.95
N LEU A 79 -17.12 -0.12 8.02
CA LEU A 79 -16.41 0.40 9.20
C LEU A 79 -15.56 1.62 8.86
N LEU A 80 -15.43 2.54 9.82
CA LEU A 80 -14.44 3.62 9.84
C LEU A 80 -13.44 3.36 10.96
N GLN A 81 -12.16 3.34 10.59
CA GLN A 81 -11.04 3.40 11.50
C GLN A 81 -10.49 4.83 11.48
N ASP A 82 -10.56 5.52 12.61
CA ASP A 82 -10.02 6.86 12.80
C ASP A 82 -8.68 6.76 13.54
N ILE A 83 -7.60 6.93 12.80
CA ILE A 83 -6.22 6.93 13.29
C ILE A 83 -5.79 8.38 13.65
N GLY A 84 -6.61 9.38 13.31
CA GLY A 84 -6.33 10.80 13.47
C GLY A 84 -5.27 11.36 12.53
N ASP A 85 -5.09 12.69 12.56
CA ASP A 85 -4.15 13.38 11.68
C ASP A 85 -2.67 13.06 12.03
N PRO A 86 -1.85 12.59 11.07
CA PRO A 86 -0.40 12.43 11.25
C PRO A 86 0.31 13.79 11.39
N PRO A 87 1.51 13.89 12.02
CA PRO A 87 2.43 12.78 12.37
C PRO A 87 2.55 12.45 13.88
N TYR A 88 1.83 13.12 14.78
CA TYR A 88 2.13 13.12 16.22
C TYR A 88 1.27 12.19 17.09
N ARG A 89 0.56 11.21 16.54
CA ARG A 89 -0.39 10.40 17.34
C ARG A 89 0.15 9.01 17.71
N PRO A 90 0.09 8.62 19.01
CA PRO A 90 0.32 7.25 19.42
C PRO A 90 -0.73 6.30 18.79
N VAL A 91 -0.27 5.18 18.25
CA VAL A 91 -1.10 4.10 17.65
C VAL A 91 -2.20 3.61 18.62
N SER A 92 -2.06 3.84 19.92
CA SER A 92 -3.01 3.40 20.96
C SER A 92 -4.37 4.12 20.98
N ASN A 93 -4.54 5.23 20.24
CA ASN A 93 -5.77 6.06 20.29
C ASN A 93 -6.70 5.86 19.09
N GLU A 94 -6.55 4.74 18.39
CA GLU A 94 -7.37 4.36 17.26
C GLU A 94 -8.82 4.12 17.69
N LYS A 95 -9.77 4.68 16.92
CA LYS A 95 -11.21 4.51 17.15
C LYS A 95 -11.86 3.80 15.98
N TRP A 96 -12.78 2.89 16.27
CA TRP A 96 -13.57 2.17 15.28
C TRP A 96 -15.04 2.56 15.38
N PHE A 97 -15.66 2.81 14.24
CA PHE A 97 -17.08 3.12 14.11
C PHE A 97 -17.71 2.19 13.08
N SER A 98 -18.92 1.72 13.36
CA SER A 98 -19.78 1.01 12.42
C SER A 98 -20.90 1.92 11.96
N TYR A 99 -21.34 1.75 10.72
CA TYR A 99 -22.49 2.46 10.19
C TYR A 99 -23.68 1.52 10.03
N ASP A 100 -24.87 2.05 10.27
CA ASP A 100 -26.12 1.38 9.91
C ASP A 100 -26.43 1.53 8.41
N ALA A 101 -27.56 0.96 7.97
CA ALA A 101 -27.96 0.98 6.57
C ALA A 101 -28.24 2.40 6.02
N GLU A 102 -28.71 3.31 6.87
CA GLU A 102 -29.09 4.67 6.49
C GLU A 102 -27.84 5.55 6.37
N GLU A 103 -26.96 5.48 7.37
CA GLU A 103 -25.67 6.14 7.40
C GLU A 103 -24.75 5.63 6.28
N LYS A 104 -24.77 4.33 5.98
CA LYS A 104 -23.98 3.72 4.91
C LYS A 104 -24.16 4.43 3.58
N LYS A 105 -25.40 4.74 3.19
CA LYS A 105 -25.68 5.44 1.93
C LYS A 105 -25.03 6.82 1.88
N VAL A 106 -25.04 7.54 3.01
CA VAL A 106 -24.40 8.85 3.13
C VAL A 106 -22.89 8.73 2.98
N VAL A 107 -22.28 7.73 3.65
CA VAL A 107 -20.83 7.49 3.58
C VAL A 107 -20.39 7.04 2.19
N GLU A 108 -21.14 6.17 1.51
CA GLU A 108 -20.82 5.74 0.14
C GLU A 108 -20.86 6.91 -0.85
N ASN A 109 -21.84 7.81 -0.72
CA ASN A 109 -21.92 9.04 -1.51
C ASN A 109 -20.73 9.97 -1.24
N HIS A 110 -20.34 10.10 0.04
CA HIS A 110 -19.16 10.86 0.44
C HIS A 110 -17.88 10.30 -0.20
N ILE A 111 -17.63 9.00 -0.05
CA ILE A 111 -16.46 8.31 -0.61
C ILE A 111 -16.42 8.47 -2.14
N SER A 112 -17.57 8.27 -2.80
CA SER A 112 -17.68 8.41 -4.26
C SER A 112 -17.33 9.82 -4.73
N SER A 113 -17.84 10.84 -4.04
CA SER A 113 -17.55 12.24 -4.30
C SER A 113 -16.06 12.55 -4.13
N ARG A 114 -15.44 12.07 -3.05
CA ARG A 114 -14.00 12.24 -2.79
C ARG A 114 -13.13 11.59 -3.88
N ARG A 115 -13.45 10.36 -4.29
CA ARG A 115 -12.74 9.68 -5.39
C ARG A 115 -12.83 10.43 -6.71
N ILE A 116 -14.01 10.98 -7.05
CA ILE A 116 -14.19 11.78 -8.25
C ILE A 116 -13.32 13.04 -8.19
N LYS A 117 -13.33 13.76 -7.06
CA LYS A 117 -12.49 14.95 -6.87
C LYS A 117 -11.00 14.62 -7.03
N ARG A 118 -10.50 13.55 -6.40
CA ARG A 118 -9.10 13.11 -6.55
C ARG A 118 -8.74 12.77 -7.99
N ARG A 119 -9.61 12.07 -8.72
CA ARG A 119 -9.39 11.79 -10.15
C ARG A 119 -9.35 13.05 -11.00
N ARG A 120 -10.20 14.05 -10.72
CA ARG A 120 -10.17 15.35 -11.42
C ARG A 120 -8.87 16.11 -11.16
N LEU A 121 -8.42 16.14 -9.90
CA LEU A 121 -7.15 16.77 -9.53
C LEU A 121 -5.96 16.06 -10.20
N ALA A 122 -5.94 14.73 -10.19
CA ALA A 122 -4.90 13.95 -10.88
C ALA A 122 -4.86 14.25 -12.39
N LYS A 123 -6.01 14.43 -13.05
CA LYS A 123 -6.09 14.82 -14.47
C LYS A 123 -5.62 16.26 -14.76
N LEU A 124 -5.76 17.17 -13.80
CA LEU A 124 -5.22 18.53 -13.92
C LEU A 124 -3.71 18.53 -13.74
N ASN A 125 -3.21 17.71 -12.82
CA ASN A 125 -1.80 17.59 -12.53
C ASN A 125 -1.05 16.65 -13.49
N ASP A 126 -1.71 16.18 -14.56
CA ASP A 126 -1.07 15.38 -15.60
C ASP A 126 -0.14 16.26 -16.46
N PRO A 127 1.18 16.02 -16.44
CA PRO A 127 2.16 16.82 -17.17
C PRO A 127 1.90 16.87 -18.70
N LEU A 128 1.15 15.89 -19.24
CA LEU A 128 0.83 15.82 -20.66
C LEU A 128 -0.21 16.87 -21.09
N ARG A 129 -1.05 17.37 -20.17
CA ARG A 129 -2.09 18.37 -20.50
C ARG A 129 -1.61 19.81 -20.35
N MET A 130 -0.66 20.07 -19.45
CA MET A 130 -0.13 21.41 -19.18
C MET A 130 0.79 21.96 -20.30
N LYS A 131 1.18 21.12 -21.28
CA LYS A 131 2.01 21.53 -22.42
C LYS A 131 1.22 22.08 -23.61
N ASN A 132 -0.11 21.92 -23.64
CA ASN A 132 -0.94 22.34 -24.77
C ASN A 132 -1.56 23.74 -24.63
N SER A 133 -1.14 24.54 -23.64
CA SER A 133 -1.70 25.87 -23.37
C SER A 133 -0.75 27.04 -23.67
N ASN A 134 0.40 26.81 -24.33
CA ASN A 134 1.35 27.87 -24.73
C ASN A 134 1.67 27.82 -26.24
N SER A 135 0.69 28.18 -27.07
CA SER A 135 0.77 28.61 -28.49
C SER A 135 -0.69 28.66 -28.96
N ASP A 136 -1.36 29.77 -29.25
CA ASP A 136 -0.96 30.99 -29.93
C ASP A 136 -1.86 32.13 -29.42
N VAL A 137 -1.27 33.28 -29.08
CA VAL A 137 -1.99 34.55 -28.98
C VAL A 137 -1.34 35.46 -30.02
N GLU A 138 -1.69 35.24 -31.28
CA GLU A 138 -1.43 36.22 -32.32
C GLU A 138 -2.34 37.42 -32.07
N ALA A 139 -1.70 38.56 -31.88
CA ALA A 139 -2.34 39.84 -31.80
C ALA A 139 -2.89 40.17 -33.19
N ASP A 140 -4.16 40.56 -33.27
CA ASP A 140 -4.52 41.50 -34.31
C ASP A 140 -5.40 42.60 -33.73
N SER A 141 -4.77 43.78 -33.67
CA SER A 141 -5.41 45.04 -33.37
C SER A 141 -6.03 45.53 -34.67
N SER A 142 -7.35 45.67 -34.74
CA SER A 142 -7.96 46.52 -35.77
C SER A 142 -9.13 47.31 -35.19
N SER A 143 -8.81 48.59 -35.00
CA SER A 143 -9.66 49.74 -34.72
C SER A 143 -10.77 49.89 -35.75
N ASN A 144 -11.98 50.28 -35.29
CA ASN A 144 -12.87 51.21 -35.98
C ASN A 144 -13.83 51.84 -34.97
N ASP A 145 -13.58 53.10 -34.61
CA ASP A 145 -14.56 54.04 -34.08
C ASP A 145 -15.43 54.55 -35.25
N ASP A 146 -16.77 54.52 -35.14
CA ASP A 146 -17.62 55.67 -35.53
C ASP A 146 -19.08 55.52 -35.05
N PHE A 147 -19.69 56.64 -34.68
CA PHE A 147 -20.84 56.84 -33.78
C PHE A 147 -22.25 56.53 -34.35
N PRO A 148 -23.28 56.30 -33.51
CA PRO A 148 -24.68 56.29 -33.96
C PRO A 148 -25.28 57.72 -34.05
N PRO A 149 -26.22 57.98 -34.98
CA PRO A 149 -26.85 59.30 -35.09
C PRO A 149 -27.97 59.50 -34.07
N THR A 150 -27.97 60.67 -33.47
CA THR A 150 -28.98 61.23 -32.56
C THR A 150 -30.33 61.44 -33.29
N VAL A 151 -31.44 61.01 -32.67
CA VAL A 151 -32.79 61.53 -32.96
C VAL A 151 -33.56 61.78 -31.64
N ASN A 152 -33.37 62.98 -31.12
CA ASN A 152 -34.34 64.04 -30.79
C ASN A 152 -35.74 63.64 -30.27
N ASN A 153 -36.03 64.06 -29.03
CA ASN A 153 -37.37 64.19 -28.45
C ASN A 153 -38.16 65.35 -29.10
N ASN A 154 -39.46 65.14 -29.30
CA ASN A 154 -40.51 66.13 -29.09
C ASN A 154 -41.82 65.41 -28.72
#